data_AF-A0A0C1H0I4-F1
#
_entry.id   AF-A0A0C1H0I4-F1
#
_cell.length_a   1.000
_cell.length_b   1.000
_cell.length_c   1.000
_cell.angle_alpha   90.00
_cell.angle_beta   90.00
_cell.angle_gamma   90.00
#
_symmetry.space_group_name_H-M   'P 1'
#
loop_
_entity.id
_entity.type
_entity.pdbx_description
1 polymer ?
#
loop_
_entity_poly.entity_id
_entity_poly.type
_entity_poly.pdbx_seq_one_letter_code
_entity_poly.pdbx_strand_id
1 'polypeptide(L)'
;MTFGLFHDPLKLIKINRMLDSNYFPYYFVSFVVYHEMLHYVCPTYVDEKGQKHIHSKAFKEKEKQFKHYKMAQQWIKDNQNYLFNSSYSCI
;
A
#
# COMPACT_ATOMS: atom_id res chain seq x y z
N MET A 1 -5.33 -4.25 10.48
CA MET A 1 -6.22 -3.23 9.85
C MET A 1 -5.62 -2.85 8.51
N THR A 2 -6.43 -2.53 7.50
CA THR A 2 -5.94 -2.05 6.20
C THR A 2 -6.26 -0.57 6.05
N PHE A 3 -5.32 0.25 5.57
CA PHE A 3 -5.60 1.67 5.33
C PHE A 3 -6.11 1.98 3.92
N GLY A 4 -5.91 1.07 2.98
CA GLY A 4 -6.40 1.19 1.61
C GLY A 4 -6.89 -0.15 1.07
N LEU A 5 -7.68 -0.10 0.01
CA LEU A 5 -8.03 -1.26 -0.80
C LEU A 5 -8.33 -0.82 -2.24
N PHE A 6 -7.69 -1.45 -3.20
CA PHE A 6 -8.05 -1.38 -4.60
C PHE A 6 -9.08 -2.46 -4.95
N HIS A 7 -10.24 -2.05 -5.46
CA HIS A 7 -11.30 -2.92 -5.94
C HIS A 7 -11.28 -2.99 -7.47
N ASP A 8 -10.59 -4.02 -8.00
CA ASP A 8 -10.31 -4.19 -9.43
C ASP A 8 -11.54 -4.07 -10.34
N PRO A 9 -12.67 -4.79 -10.10
CA PRO A 9 -13.81 -4.74 -11.02
C PRO A 9 -14.44 -3.35 -11.19
N LEU A 10 -14.30 -2.49 -10.19
CA LEU A 10 -14.87 -1.14 -10.18
C LEU A 10 -13.80 -0.06 -10.38
N LYS A 11 -12.52 -0.45 -10.47
CA LYS A 11 -11.36 0.46 -10.47
C LYS A 11 -11.44 1.50 -9.35
N LEU A 12 -11.88 1.06 -8.17
CA LEU A 12 -12.18 1.94 -7.04
C LEU A 12 -11.10 1.78 -5.97
N ILE A 13 -10.47 2.89 -5.59
CA ILE A 13 -9.61 2.97 -4.42
C ILE A 13 -10.46 3.38 -3.22
N LYS A 14 -10.49 2.52 -2.20
CA LYS A 14 -11.12 2.81 -0.91
C LYS A 14 -10.03 3.13 0.11
N ILE A 15 -10.14 4.28 0.76
CA ILE A 15 -9.21 4.70 1.81
C ILE A 15 -9.93 4.63 3.15
N ASN A 16 -9.25 4.14 4.18
CA ASN A 16 -9.78 4.05 5.52
C ASN A 16 -9.90 5.44 6.14
N ARG A 17 -11.11 5.78 6.65
CA ARG A 17 -11.44 7.07 7.28
C ARG A 17 -10.50 7.46 8.43
N MET A 18 -9.80 6.50 9.04
CA MET A 18 -8.79 6.81 10.05
C MET A 18 -7.70 7.76 9.52
N LEU A 19 -7.38 7.69 8.22
CA LEU A 19 -6.40 8.55 7.56
C LEU A 19 -6.85 10.02 7.43
N ASP A 20 -8.11 10.34 7.73
CA ASP A 20 -8.59 11.74 7.75
C ASP A 20 -8.13 12.50 9.01
N SER A 21 -7.57 11.80 9.99
CA SER A 21 -7.01 12.43 11.20
C SER A 21 -5.69 13.15 10.88
N ASN A 22 -5.50 14.35 11.43
CA ASN A 22 -4.26 15.13 11.36
C ASN A 22 -3.03 14.42 11.97
N TYR A 23 -3.25 13.29 12.65
CA TYR A 23 -2.18 12.42 13.12
C TYR A 23 -1.36 11.83 11.96
N PHE A 24 -1.99 11.56 10.81
CA PHE A 24 -1.32 10.96 9.66
C PHE A 24 -0.70 12.05 8.78
N PRO A 25 0.62 12.02 8.53
CA PRO A 25 1.24 13.01 7.66
C PRO A 25 0.72 12.91 6.23
N TYR A 26 0.58 14.05 5.55
CA TYR A 26 0.10 14.10 4.16
C TYR A 26 0.91 13.20 3.20
N TYR A 27 2.23 13.12 3.38
CA TYR A 27 3.08 12.27 2.55
C TYR A 27 2.80 10.78 2.75
N PHE A 28 2.33 10.38 3.94
CA PHE A 28 1.98 9.00 4.24
C PHE A 28 0.62 8.65 3.63
N VAL A 29 -0.39 9.50 3.78
CA VAL A 29 -1.70 9.31 3.11
C VAL A 29 -1.52 9.25 1.59
N SER A 30 -0.68 10.13 1.03
CA SER A 30 -0.32 10.11 -0.39
C SER A 30 0.38 8.81 -0.80
N PHE A 31 1.24 8.25 0.07
CA PHE A 31 1.89 6.97 -0.17
C PHE A 31 0.87 5.82 -0.22
N VAL A 32 -0.10 5.80 0.70
CA VAL A 32 -1.18 4.80 0.69
C VAL A 32 -1.98 4.85 -0.60
N VAL A 33 -2.43 6.04 -1.02
CA VAL A 33 -3.16 6.19 -2.29
C VAL A 33 -2.31 5.73 -3.48
N TYR A 34 -1.03 6.08 -3.51
CA TYR A 34 -0.11 5.63 -4.55
C TYR A 34 0.06 4.10 -4.55
N HIS A 35 0.19 3.47 -3.38
CA HIS A 35 0.22 2.02 -3.24
C HIS A 35 -1.03 1.36 -3.82
N GLU A 36 -2.23 1.90 -3.51
CA GLU A 36 -3.48 1.37 -4.08
C GLU A 36 -3.56 1.54 -5.60
N MET A 37 -3.02 2.62 -6.16
CA MET A 37 -2.90 2.78 -7.61
C MET A 37 -1.97 1.75 -8.25
N LEU A 38 -0.92 1.32 -7.54
CA LEU A 38 0.02 0.32 -8.06
C LEU A 38 -0.62 -1.06 -8.23
N HIS A 39 -1.68 -1.39 -7.49
CA HIS A 39 -2.42 -2.65 -7.71
C HIS A 39 -3.09 -2.69 -9.08
N TYR A 40 -3.45 -1.54 -9.64
CA TYR A 40 -3.94 -1.45 -11.02
C TYR A 40 -2.80 -1.54 -12.05
N VAL A 41 -1.67 -0.85 -11.78
CA VAL A 41 -0.53 -0.78 -12.72
C VAL A 41 0.25 -2.10 -12.77
N CYS A 42 0.34 -2.80 -11.64
CA CYS A 42 1.06 -4.05 -11.46
C CYS A 42 0.09 -5.07 -10.83
N PRO A 43 -0.84 -5.63 -11.64
CA PRO A 43 -1.86 -6.53 -11.13
C PRO A 43 -1.27 -7.79 -10.51
N THR A 44 -2.02 -8.36 -9.59
CA THR A 44 -1.69 -9.64 -8.97
C THR A 44 -1.66 -10.75 -10.03
N TYR A 45 -0.68 -11.66 -9.96
CA TYR A 45 -0.62 -12.85 -10.81
C TYR A 45 -0.34 -14.11 -10.00
N VAL A 46 -0.56 -15.28 -10.61
CA VAL A 46 -0.22 -16.59 -10.05
C VAL A 46 0.93 -17.17 -10.88
N ASP A 47 1.99 -17.64 -10.22
CA ASP A 47 3.13 -18.24 -10.90
C ASP A 47 2.86 -19.71 -11.30
N GLU A 48 3.81 -20.31 -12.02
CA GLU A 48 3.74 -21.71 -12.46
C GLU A 48 3.67 -22.71 -11.30
N LYS A 49 4.04 -22.29 -10.08
CA LYS A 49 3.98 -23.10 -8.85
C LYS A 49 2.66 -22.88 -8.08
N GLY A 50 1.72 -22.11 -8.63
CA GLY A 50 0.45 -21.79 -8.01
C GLY A 50 0.53 -20.73 -6.90
N GLN A 51 1.66 -20.03 -6.75
CA GLN A 51 1.81 -18.99 -5.73
C GLN A 51 1.26 -17.66 -6.23
N LYS A 52 0.41 -17.02 -5.41
CA LYS A 52 -0.17 -15.70 -5.70
C LYS A 52 0.79 -14.58 -5.32
N HIS A 53 1.18 -13.78 -6.30
CA HIS A 53 2.09 -12.63 -6.15
C HIS A 53 1.30 -11.32 -6.24
N ILE A 54 0.99 -10.75 -5.09
CA ILE A 54 0.27 -9.47 -4.99
C ILE A 54 1.24 -8.29 -5.19
N HIS A 55 2.33 -8.25 -4.40
CA HIS A 55 3.40 -7.26 -4.52
C HIS A 55 4.59 -7.85 -5.25
N SER A 56 4.44 -8.00 -6.58
CA SER A 56 5.49 -8.49 -7.46
C SER A 56 6.77 -7.65 -7.37
N LYS A 57 7.88 -8.15 -7.95
CA LYS A 57 9.13 -7.37 -8.03
C LYS A 57 8.91 -6.01 -8.72
N ALA A 58 8.17 -6.01 -9.82
CA ALA A 58 7.82 -4.79 -10.56
C ALA A 58 6.99 -3.82 -9.70
N PHE A 59 6.03 -4.32 -8.93
CA PHE A 59 5.27 -3.52 -7.96
C PHE A 59 6.20 -2.81 -6.98
N LYS A 60 7.11 -3.55 -6.33
CA LYS A 60 8.06 -3.00 -5.35
C LYS A 60 9.02 -1.99 -5.96
N GLU A 61 9.42 -2.19 -7.21
CA GLU A 61 10.26 -1.23 -7.93
C GLU A 61 9.52 0.08 -8.25
N LYS A 62 8.24 -0.01 -8.64
CA LYS A 62 7.37 1.16 -8.83
C LYS A 62 7.04 1.87 -7.53
N GLU A 63 6.88 1.13 -6.44
CA GLU A 63 6.62 1.67 -5.11
C GLU A 63 7.76 2.57 -4.65
N LYS A 64 9.01 2.14 -4.86
CA LYS A 64 10.23 2.91 -4.57
C LYS A 64 10.37 4.21 -5.36
N GLN A 65 9.64 4.37 -6.47
CA GLN A 65 9.64 5.59 -7.27
C GLN A 65 8.78 6.70 -6.67
N PHE A 66 8.01 6.43 -5.61
CA PHE A 66 7.23 7.46 -4.92
C PHE A 66 8.15 8.54 -4.33
N LYS A 67 7.82 9.81 -4.56
CA LYS A 67 8.64 10.97 -4.18
C LYS A 67 9.07 10.95 -2.71
N HIS A 68 8.20 10.54 -1.80
CA HIS A 68 8.47 10.50 -0.35
C HIS A 68 8.59 9.08 0.19
N TYR A 69 8.98 8.10 -0.64
CA TYR A 69 9.03 6.68 -0.28
C TYR A 69 9.78 6.45 1.04
N LYS A 70 11.00 7.01 1.16
CA LYS A 70 11.82 6.86 2.37
C LYS A 70 11.14 7.42 3.62
N MET A 71 10.46 8.56 3.52
CA MET A 71 9.76 9.18 4.64
C MET A 71 8.54 8.34 5.06
N ALA A 72 7.78 7.83 4.10
CA ALA A 72 6.64 6.97 4.36
C ALA A 72 7.07 5.66 5.04
N GLN A 73 8.13 5.01 4.52
CA GLN A 73 8.68 3.78 5.11
C GLN A 73 9.23 4.00 6.52
N GLN A 74 9.90 5.14 6.77
CA GLN A 74 10.38 5.48 8.10
C GLN A 74 9.21 5.72 9.07
N TRP A 75 8.19 6.47 8.64
CA TRP A 75 6.99 6.69 9.44
C TRP A 75 6.29 5.37 9.77
N ILE A 76 6.17 4.47 8.79
CA ILE A 76 5.63 3.13 8.97
C ILE A 76 6.42 2.35 10.03
N LYS A 77 7.76 2.39 9.96
CA LYS A 77 8.66 1.73 10.90
C LYS A 77 8.50 2.28 12.33
N ASP A 78 8.40 3.59 12.46
CA ASP A 78 8.29 4.26 13.76
C ASP A 78 6.90 4.06 14.41
N ASN A 79 5.88 3.81 13.59
CA ASN A 79 4.49 3.66 14.04
C ASN A 79 3.97 2.22 13.95
N GLN A 80 4.87 1.22 13.86
CA GLN A 80 4.55 -0.21 13.72
C GLN A 80 3.50 -0.70 14.72
N ASN A 81 3.53 -0.20 15.95
CA ASN A 81 2.59 -0.58 17.01
C ASN A 81 1.11 -0.29 16.67
N TYR A 82 0.84 0.71 15.83
CA TYR A 82 -0.51 1.02 15.33
C TYR A 82 -0.95 0.16 14.14
N LEU A 83 -0.01 -0.60 13.56
CA LEU A 83 -0.20 -1.36 12.33
C LEU A 83 -0.49 -2.85 12.57
N PHE A 84 -0.28 -3.36 13.79
CA PHE A 84 -0.39 -4.78 14.10
C PHE A 84 -1.84 -5.29 14.09
N ASN A 85 -2.24 -5.87 12.95
CA ASN A 85 -2.57 -7.30 12.94
C ASN A 85 -2.29 -7.89 11.55
N SER A 86 -1.27 -8.76 11.52
CA SER A 86 -0.79 -9.62 10.44
C SER A 86 -0.39 -8.95 9.12
N SER A 87 0.88 -8.54 9.09
CA SER A 87 1.64 -8.18 7.90
C SER A 87 1.12 -6.97 7.13
N TYR A 88 2.07 -6.19 6.62
CA TYR A 88 1.97 -5.25 5.51
C TYR A 88 1.41 -5.88 4.22
N SER A 89 0.24 -6.52 4.30
CA SER A 89 -0.34 -7.27 3.19
C SER A 89 -0.94 -6.32 2.14
N CYS A 90 -1.19 -5.06 2.50
CA CYS A 90 -1.65 -4.03 1.55
C CYS A 90 -1.11 -2.60 1.77
N ILE A 91 -0.08 -2.37 2.60
CA ILE A 91 0.74 -1.12 2.71
C ILE A 91 2.12 -1.50 3.19
#